data_AF-A0A7X7T8W8-F1
#
_entry.id   AF-A0A7X7T8W8-F1
#
_cell.length_a   1.000
_cell.length_b   1.000
_cell.length_c   1.000
_cell.angle_alpha   90.00
_cell.angle_beta   90.00
_cell.angle_gamma   90.00
#
_symmetry.space_group_name_H-M   'P 1'
#
loop_
_entity.id
_entity.type
_entity.pdbx_description
1 polymer ?
#
loop_
_entity_poly.entity_id
_entity_poly.type
_entity_poly.pdbx_seq_one_letter_code
_entity_poly.pdbx_strand_id
1 'polypeptide(L)'
;MRRWIMWFAVGILFAGAGRWSVRADEEVLLAENGQAKATIVVGVEAGTTERFAADELAAILKQVTGATFEIRTDRPREGSCAFVGKQAAGLADEGLKTNDLGAEGILVATKNGQLILTGDTPRGTMYAVYSFLEEVVGCRWWSSKASTIPQKPTLKVGPLQTRYAPPLEYREVFWFDAFDGDWSARNKCNGQAHKLDEKRGGRHQYHGFVHTFFPLIPPDKYFAEHPDWFSMIDGKRKYEQTQLCLTNAAMREELIKNLKAGLKANPAATIASVSQNDCFGSCQCPACAAVDQEEGSPSGVMLRFVNAVAEEVCREIPQVSIDTLAYQYTRKPPKVTRPGANTIVRLCSIECSFSVPLEHERNASFRNDIQGWSKICDRLYIWDYTTNFNHYLRPHPNLRVIGPNIRFFVKNGVKGIFEQGAYTSYGADMAELRAWMLAKLLWNPNQDDRKLMREFLEGYYGPAADSIEAYLTVIHDSVDKSGYYLGCLTGNDPAPSFLPVEVLVEGWKYLKAAEKAAEGQELIANRVRMAQLPVLYSLLRDWKAYRKRSEEIKVEWPFETDPQAVYDRFMTVSKANQVTSTSEWPGGFVWIDQALEAAKK
;
A
#
# COMPACT_ATOMS: atom_id res chain seq x y z
N MET A 1 -20.65 62.31 -51.13
CA MET A 1 -21.56 61.58 -52.04
C MET A 1 -21.63 60.13 -51.60
N ARG A 2 -22.82 59.69 -51.17
CA ARG A 2 -23.16 58.31 -50.78
C ARG A 2 -23.11 57.39 -52.00
N ARG A 3 -22.63 56.15 -51.84
CA ARG A 3 -22.95 55.05 -52.76
C ARG A 3 -23.28 53.79 -51.98
N TRP A 4 -24.46 53.28 -52.30
CA TRP A 4 -25.13 52.11 -51.75
C TRP A 4 -24.62 50.84 -52.42
N ILE A 5 -24.56 49.74 -51.66
CA ILE A 5 -24.32 48.39 -52.17
C ILE A 5 -25.68 47.68 -52.22
N MET A 6 -26.05 47.21 -53.41
CA MET A 6 -27.25 46.43 -53.68
C MET A 6 -26.93 44.93 -53.61
N TRP A 7 -27.85 44.20 -53.00
CA TRP A 7 -27.85 42.76 -52.79
C TRP A 7 -28.26 42.00 -54.07
N PHE A 8 -27.71 40.79 -54.23
CA PHE A 8 -28.30 39.73 -55.04
C PHE A 8 -28.65 38.54 -54.15
N ALA A 9 -29.90 38.12 -54.22
CA ALA A 9 -30.45 36.94 -53.58
C ALA A 9 -30.42 35.75 -54.54
N VAL A 10 -30.01 34.58 -54.05
CA VAL A 10 -30.41 33.27 -54.61
C VAL A 10 -30.69 32.35 -53.42
N GLY A 11 -31.92 31.85 -53.35
CA GLY A 11 -32.39 30.96 -52.30
C GLY A 11 -31.92 29.52 -52.48
N ILE A 12 -31.77 28.82 -51.37
CA ILE A 12 -31.68 27.36 -51.30
C ILE A 12 -32.70 26.85 -50.28
N LEU A 13 -33.40 25.81 -50.71
CA LEU A 13 -34.55 25.14 -50.12
C LEU A 13 -34.32 24.62 -48.69
N PHE A 14 -35.35 24.79 -47.86
CA PHE A 14 -35.54 24.11 -46.57
C PHE A 14 -35.72 22.60 -46.77
N ALA A 15 -34.81 21.80 -46.22
CA ALA A 15 -34.99 20.36 -46.03
C ALA A 15 -34.95 20.05 -44.52
N GLY A 16 -36.07 19.50 -44.04
CA GLY A 16 -36.26 18.73 -42.80
C GLY A 16 -35.34 19.01 -41.61
N ALA A 17 -35.83 19.79 -40.65
CA ALA A 17 -35.35 19.72 -39.28
C ALA A 17 -35.67 18.34 -38.68
N GLY A 18 -34.78 17.37 -38.91
CA GLY A 18 -34.67 16.21 -38.04
C GLY A 18 -34.29 16.73 -36.66
N ARG A 19 -35.28 16.85 -35.77
CA ARG A 19 -35.00 16.94 -34.33
C ARG A 19 -34.32 15.64 -33.95
N TRP A 20 -32.99 15.64 -33.96
CA TRP A 20 -32.23 14.75 -33.11
C TRP A 20 -32.62 15.14 -31.70
N SER A 21 -33.61 14.46 -31.13
CA SER A 21 -33.68 14.41 -29.69
C SER A 21 -32.38 13.73 -29.27
N VAL A 22 -31.45 14.52 -28.75
CA VAL A 22 -30.45 14.00 -27.82
C VAL A 22 -31.30 13.34 -26.73
N ARG A 23 -31.45 12.01 -26.77
CA ARG A 23 -31.94 11.28 -25.59
C ARG A 23 -30.95 11.65 -24.51
N ALA A 24 -31.42 12.36 -23.48
CA ALA A 24 -30.63 12.53 -22.28
C ALA A 24 -30.17 11.14 -21.85
N ASP A 25 -28.86 10.90 -21.81
CA ASP A 25 -28.31 9.65 -21.31
C ASP A 25 -28.91 9.41 -19.92
N GLU A 26 -29.79 8.41 -19.83
CA GLU A 26 -30.78 8.31 -18.76
C GLU A 26 -30.11 8.01 -17.41
N GLU A 27 -30.41 8.84 -16.40
CA GLU A 27 -30.03 8.62 -15.01
C GLU A 27 -30.62 7.30 -14.48
N VAL A 28 -29.85 6.58 -13.67
CA VAL A 28 -30.33 5.39 -12.94
C VAL A 28 -30.82 5.81 -11.56
N LEU A 29 -32.11 5.58 -11.26
CA LEU A 29 -32.69 5.86 -9.96
C LEU A 29 -32.54 4.63 -9.05
N LEU A 30 -31.63 4.69 -8.09
CA LEU A 30 -31.40 3.59 -7.14
C LEU A 30 -32.35 3.66 -5.94
N ALA A 31 -32.54 4.85 -5.38
CA ALA A 31 -33.47 5.09 -4.28
C ALA A 31 -34.12 6.46 -4.40
N GLU A 32 -35.31 6.59 -3.85
CA GLU A 32 -36.05 7.84 -3.73
C GLU A 32 -36.75 7.90 -2.38
N ASN A 33 -36.51 8.96 -1.62
CA ASN A 33 -37.12 9.21 -0.31
C ASN A 33 -37.03 8.00 0.65
N GLY A 34 -35.89 7.30 0.64
CA GLY A 34 -35.64 6.14 1.49
C GLY A 34 -36.29 4.83 1.03
N GLN A 35 -36.81 4.79 -0.21
CA GLN A 35 -37.34 3.58 -0.82
C GLN A 35 -36.47 3.12 -2.00
N ALA A 36 -36.22 1.83 -2.09
CA ALA A 36 -35.45 1.25 -3.19
C ALA A 36 -36.28 1.34 -4.48
N LYS A 37 -35.65 1.83 -5.54
CA LYS A 37 -36.21 1.92 -6.90
C LYS A 37 -35.46 1.03 -7.89
N ALA A 38 -34.35 0.43 -7.45
CA ALA A 38 -33.60 -0.55 -8.21
C ALA A 38 -33.49 -1.89 -7.47
N THR A 39 -33.48 -2.98 -8.24
CA THR A 39 -33.15 -4.33 -7.77
C THR A 39 -31.68 -4.63 -8.04
N ILE A 40 -30.98 -5.26 -7.10
CA ILE A 40 -29.62 -5.76 -7.33
C ILE A 40 -29.73 -7.13 -7.97
N VAL A 41 -29.10 -7.32 -9.13
CA VAL A 41 -29.12 -8.58 -9.88
C VAL A 41 -27.73 -9.18 -9.88
N VAL A 42 -27.61 -10.43 -9.45
CA VAL A 42 -26.36 -11.21 -9.42
C VAL A 42 -26.53 -12.47 -10.27
N GLY A 43 -25.44 -13.00 -10.84
CA GLY A 43 -25.53 -14.22 -11.64
C GLY A 43 -26.01 -15.43 -10.85
N VAL A 44 -26.78 -16.33 -11.48
CA VAL A 44 -27.13 -17.63 -10.89
C VAL A 44 -25.87 -18.45 -10.58
N GLU A 45 -24.86 -18.37 -11.46
CA GLU A 45 -23.54 -19.02 -11.33
C GLU A 45 -22.50 -18.14 -10.63
N ALA A 46 -22.92 -17.05 -9.96
CA ALA A 46 -21.98 -16.13 -9.33
C ALA A 46 -21.10 -16.83 -8.27
N GLY A 47 -19.81 -16.53 -8.29
CA GLY A 47 -18.87 -17.04 -7.28
C GLY A 47 -19.11 -16.45 -5.89
N THR A 48 -18.45 -16.99 -4.88
CA THR A 48 -18.51 -16.52 -3.47
C THR A 48 -18.27 -15.00 -3.38
N THR A 49 -17.26 -14.49 -4.08
CA THR A 49 -16.89 -13.06 -4.04
C THR A 49 -17.90 -12.16 -4.73
N GLU A 50 -18.53 -12.59 -5.83
CA GLU A 50 -19.54 -11.78 -6.52
C GLU A 50 -20.83 -11.66 -5.69
N ARG A 51 -21.25 -12.74 -5.03
CA ARG A 51 -22.39 -12.70 -4.10
C ARG A 51 -22.09 -11.80 -2.91
N PHE A 52 -20.91 -11.93 -2.32
CA PHE A 52 -20.45 -11.03 -1.25
C PHE A 52 -20.44 -9.56 -1.70
N ALA A 53 -20.01 -9.26 -2.93
CA ALA A 53 -20.03 -7.90 -3.47
C ALA A 53 -21.46 -7.34 -3.63
N ALA A 54 -22.43 -8.18 -4.03
CA ALA A 54 -23.84 -7.79 -4.06
C ALA A 54 -24.40 -7.54 -2.65
N ASP A 55 -24.03 -8.36 -1.66
CA ASP A 55 -24.43 -8.17 -0.26
C ASP A 55 -23.85 -6.87 0.32
N GLU A 56 -22.56 -6.58 0.08
CA GLU A 56 -21.92 -5.33 0.50
C GLU A 56 -22.58 -4.12 -0.16
N LEU A 57 -22.89 -4.19 -1.46
CA LEU A 57 -23.61 -3.12 -2.16
C LEU A 57 -24.96 -2.85 -1.49
N ALA A 58 -25.77 -3.88 -1.24
CA ALA A 58 -27.07 -3.74 -0.60
C ALA A 58 -26.95 -3.16 0.82
N ALA A 59 -26.02 -3.68 1.63
CA ALA A 59 -25.81 -3.26 3.01
C ALA A 59 -25.34 -1.80 3.12
N ILE A 60 -24.43 -1.38 2.23
CA ILE A 60 -23.90 -0.01 2.24
C ILE A 60 -24.93 0.95 1.64
N LEU A 61 -25.64 0.59 0.56
CA LEU A 61 -26.72 1.42 0.03
C LEU A 61 -27.86 1.59 1.04
N LYS A 62 -28.13 0.60 1.89
CA LYS A 62 -29.08 0.75 3.01
C LYS A 62 -28.60 1.78 4.03
N GLN A 63 -27.31 1.79 4.38
CA GLN A 63 -26.75 2.82 5.27
C GLN A 63 -26.77 4.21 4.62
N VAL A 64 -26.60 4.29 3.30
CA VAL A 64 -26.61 5.56 2.55
C VAL A 64 -28.01 6.12 2.39
N THR A 65 -28.97 5.27 2.03
CA THR A 65 -30.29 5.72 1.57
C THR A 65 -31.41 5.48 2.58
N GLY A 66 -31.22 4.57 3.55
CA GLY A 66 -32.27 4.03 4.41
C GLY A 66 -33.12 2.93 3.74
N ALA A 67 -33.01 2.73 2.42
CA ALA A 67 -33.78 1.76 1.67
C ALA A 67 -33.24 0.34 1.83
N THR A 68 -34.13 -0.66 1.81
CA THR A 68 -33.73 -2.07 1.69
C THR A 68 -33.77 -2.48 0.23
N PHE A 69 -32.63 -2.91 -0.30
CA PHE A 69 -32.48 -3.34 -1.68
C PHE A 69 -32.64 -4.86 -1.77
N GLU A 70 -33.49 -5.32 -2.68
CA GLU A 70 -33.67 -6.73 -2.96
C GLU A 70 -32.54 -7.24 -3.86
N ILE A 71 -31.99 -8.41 -3.56
CA ILE A 71 -31.01 -9.12 -4.39
C ILE A 71 -31.71 -10.30 -5.08
N ARG A 72 -31.60 -10.38 -6.41
CA ARG A 72 -32.20 -11.46 -7.23
C ARG A 72 -31.18 -12.07 -8.18
N THR A 73 -31.49 -13.27 -8.66
CA THR A 73 -30.72 -13.95 -9.72
C THR A 73 -31.40 -13.87 -11.09
N ASP A 74 -32.69 -13.56 -11.14
CA ASP A 74 -33.44 -13.26 -12.34
C ASP A 74 -33.58 -11.74 -12.54
N ARG A 75 -33.51 -11.29 -13.79
CA ARG A 75 -33.72 -9.88 -14.15
C ARG A 75 -35.23 -9.57 -14.11
N PRO A 76 -35.69 -8.59 -13.29
CA PRO A 76 -37.05 -8.10 -13.36
C PRO A 76 -37.41 -7.54 -14.74
N ARG A 77 -38.67 -7.70 -15.15
CA ARG A 77 -39.16 -7.20 -16.45
C ARG A 77 -39.23 -5.67 -16.53
N GLU A 78 -39.43 -5.02 -15.39
CA GLU A 78 -39.59 -3.57 -15.27
C GLU A 78 -38.73 -3.05 -14.10
N GLY A 79 -38.38 -1.77 -14.16
CA GLY A 79 -37.58 -1.10 -13.13
C GLY A 79 -36.09 -0.99 -13.45
N SER A 80 -35.39 -0.19 -12.64
CA SER A 80 -33.94 -0.07 -12.71
C SER A 80 -33.29 -1.28 -12.05
N CYS A 81 -32.14 -1.72 -12.55
CA CYS A 81 -31.34 -2.78 -11.93
C CYS A 81 -29.90 -2.32 -11.73
N ALA A 82 -29.26 -2.84 -10.69
CA ALA A 82 -27.81 -2.82 -10.52
C ALA A 82 -27.28 -4.25 -10.74
N PHE A 83 -26.64 -4.48 -11.89
CA PHE A 83 -26.06 -5.76 -12.26
C PHE A 83 -24.67 -5.91 -11.66
N VAL A 84 -24.49 -6.92 -10.81
CA VAL A 84 -23.23 -7.20 -10.11
C VAL A 84 -22.67 -8.53 -10.59
N GLY A 85 -21.49 -8.48 -11.19
CA GLY A 85 -20.77 -9.66 -11.69
C GLY A 85 -20.92 -9.89 -13.19
N LYS A 86 -20.06 -10.74 -13.74
CA LYS A 86 -19.89 -10.91 -15.20
C LYS A 86 -21.16 -11.44 -15.88
N GLN A 87 -21.77 -12.48 -15.31
CA GLN A 87 -22.99 -13.06 -15.86
C GLN A 87 -24.17 -12.08 -15.80
N ALA A 88 -24.34 -11.38 -14.67
CA ALA A 88 -25.38 -10.38 -14.52
C ALA A 88 -25.21 -9.21 -15.50
N ALA A 89 -23.98 -8.72 -15.67
CA ALA A 89 -23.67 -7.66 -16.64
C ALA A 89 -24.06 -8.04 -18.07
N GLY A 90 -23.88 -9.31 -18.47
CA GLY A 90 -24.31 -9.82 -19.78
C GLY A 90 -25.82 -9.74 -20.03
N LEU A 91 -26.65 -9.77 -18.96
CA LEU A 91 -28.10 -9.57 -19.06
C LEU A 91 -28.47 -8.11 -19.37
N ALA A 92 -27.59 -7.17 -19.06
CA ALA A 92 -27.76 -5.74 -19.35
C ALA A 92 -27.17 -5.36 -20.71
N ASP A 93 -26.06 -5.99 -21.08
CA ASP A 93 -25.31 -5.72 -22.31
C ASP A 93 -24.57 -6.97 -22.81
N GLU A 94 -25.14 -7.68 -23.78
CA GLU A 94 -24.54 -8.89 -24.37
C GLU A 94 -23.19 -8.63 -25.05
N GLY A 95 -22.92 -7.39 -25.48
CA GLY A 95 -21.68 -7.00 -26.15
C GLY A 95 -20.54 -6.64 -25.20
N LEU A 96 -20.78 -6.66 -23.89
CA LEU A 96 -19.85 -6.18 -22.88
C LEU A 96 -18.66 -7.14 -22.72
N LYS A 97 -17.45 -6.61 -22.86
CA LYS A 97 -16.20 -7.36 -22.71
C LYS A 97 -15.46 -6.92 -21.44
N THR A 98 -14.95 -7.88 -20.68
CA THR A 98 -14.09 -7.62 -19.50
C THR A 98 -12.74 -8.31 -19.57
N ASN A 99 -12.51 -9.17 -20.58
CA ASN A 99 -11.31 -10.01 -20.66
C ASN A 99 -10.00 -9.22 -20.85
N ASP A 100 -10.08 -7.97 -21.30
CA ASP A 100 -8.95 -7.05 -21.47
C ASP A 100 -8.54 -6.32 -20.19
N LEU A 101 -9.30 -6.47 -19.10
CA LEU A 101 -9.10 -5.75 -17.84
C LEU A 101 -8.18 -6.50 -16.86
N GLY A 102 -7.92 -7.79 -17.08
CA GLY A 102 -7.21 -8.66 -16.14
C GLY A 102 -8.02 -8.98 -14.88
N ALA A 103 -7.44 -9.80 -13.99
CA ALA A 103 -8.11 -10.40 -12.83
C ALA A 103 -8.73 -9.41 -11.80
N GLU A 104 -8.27 -8.16 -11.81
CA GLU A 104 -8.69 -7.13 -10.86
C GLU A 104 -9.16 -5.84 -11.52
N GLY A 105 -9.21 -5.82 -12.86
CA GLY A 105 -9.74 -4.66 -13.54
C GLY A 105 -11.27 -4.61 -13.44
N ILE A 106 -11.80 -3.39 -13.57
CA ILE A 106 -13.17 -3.03 -13.27
C ILE A 106 -13.84 -2.34 -14.45
N LEU A 107 -15.15 -2.51 -14.52
CA LEU A 107 -16.07 -1.75 -15.33
C LEU A 107 -17.23 -1.28 -14.44
N VAL A 108 -17.41 0.04 -14.39
CA VAL A 108 -18.53 0.71 -13.73
C VAL A 108 -19.22 1.56 -14.79
N ALA A 109 -20.42 1.16 -15.20
CA ALA A 109 -21.11 1.80 -16.31
C ALA A 109 -22.61 1.95 -16.05
N THR A 110 -23.23 2.90 -16.73
CA THR A 110 -24.69 2.98 -16.84
C THR A 110 -25.11 2.78 -18.28
N LYS A 111 -26.13 1.96 -18.52
CA LYS A 111 -26.66 1.72 -19.87
C LYS A 111 -28.16 1.50 -19.81
N ASN A 112 -28.94 2.24 -20.60
CA ASN A 112 -30.40 2.08 -20.70
C ASN A 112 -31.13 2.08 -19.34
N GLY A 113 -30.79 3.05 -18.46
CA GLY A 113 -31.36 3.13 -17.10
C GLY A 113 -30.93 2.01 -16.15
N GLN A 114 -29.83 1.30 -16.47
CA GLN A 114 -29.27 0.23 -15.64
C GLN A 114 -27.87 0.60 -15.15
N LEU A 115 -27.52 0.18 -13.94
CA LEU A 115 -26.16 0.26 -13.40
C LEU A 115 -25.46 -1.10 -13.60
N ILE A 116 -24.22 -1.09 -14.08
CA ILE A 116 -23.41 -2.29 -14.32
C ILE A 116 -22.12 -2.17 -13.52
N LEU A 117 -21.87 -3.14 -12.64
CA LEU A 117 -20.70 -3.24 -11.77
C LEU A 117 -20.06 -4.62 -11.97
N THR A 118 -18.99 -4.67 -12.75
CA THR A 118 -18.39 -5.95 -13.15
C THR A 118 -16.89 -5.84 -13.31
N GLY A 119 -16.20 -6.97 -13.21
CA GLY A 119 -14.78 -7.13 -13.47
C GLY A 119 -14.48 -8.62 -13.61
N ASP A 120 -13.21 -8.98 -13.77
CA ASP A 120 -12.84 -10.39 -13.79
C ASP A 120 -12.62 -10.95 -12.36
N THR A 121 -12.51 -12.27 -12.24
CA THR A 121 -12.33 -12.94 -10.96
C THR A 121 -10.84 -12.99 -10.55
N PRO A 122 -10.53 -13.04 -9.24
CA PRO A 122 -11.45 -13.14 -8.11
C PRO A 122 -12.00 -11.80 -7.59
N ARG A 123 -11.37 -10.65 -7.86
CA ARG A 123 -11.64 -9.40 -7.12
C ARG A 123 -12.25 -8.27 -7.94
N GLY A 124 -12.21 -8.32 -9.28
CA GLY A 124 -12.65 -7.23 -10.15
C GLY A 124 -14.09 -6.77 -9.88
N THR A 125 -15.06 -7.68 -9.78
CA THR A 125 -16.46 -7.31 -9.45
C THR A 125 -16.59 -6.61 -8.10
N MET A 126 -15.91 -7.11 -7.06
CA MET A 126 -15.93 -6.50 -5.73
C MET A 126 -15.30 -5.10 -5.76
N TYR A 127 -14.18 -4.93 -6.47
CA TYR A 127 -13.55 -3.64 -6.63
C TYR A 127 -14.36 -2.67 -7.49
N ALA A 128 -15.17 -3.15 -8.44
CA ALA A 128 -16.11 -2.32 -9.19
C ALA A 128 -17.21 -1.77 -8.26
N VAL A 129 -17.76 -2.61 -7.37
CA VAL A 129 -18.72 -2.19 -6.33
C VAL A 129 -18.10 -1.15 -5.40
N TYR A 130 -16.91 -1.41 -4.85
CA TYR A 130 -16.27 -0.43 -3.95
C TYR A 130 -15.85 0.85 -4.67
N SER A 131 -15.47 0.80 -5.95
CA SER A 131 -15.18 2.00 -6.74
C SER A 131 -16.44 2.83 -6.99
N PHE A 132 -17.58 2.20 -7.27
CA PHE A 132 -18.86 2.91 -7.39
C PHE A 132 -19.25 3.57 -6.06
N LEU A 133 -19.18 2.83 -4.96
CA LEU A 133 -19.49 3.35 -3.62
C LEU A 133 -18.56 4.50 -3.23
N GLU A 134 -17.29 4.42 -3.58
CA GLU A 134 -16.30 5.46 -3.30
C GLU A 134 -16.50 6.68 -4.19
N GLU A 135 -16.39 6.52 -5.51
CA GLU A 135 -16.27 7.64 -6.46
C GLU A 135 -17.61 8.29 -6.80
N VAL A 136 -18.71 7.54 -6.76
CA VAL A 136 -20.04 8.02 -7.17
C VAL A 136 -20.91 8.29 -5.95
N VAL A 137 -20.94 7.35 -5.01
CA VAL A 137 -21.78 7.49 -3.81
C VAL A 137 -21.12 8.40 -2.77
N GLY A 138 -19.78 8.41 -2.66
CA GLY A 138 -19.03 9.24 -1.72
C GLY A 138 -18.69 8.56 -0.40
N CYS A 139 -18.70 7.22 -0.36
CA CYS A 139 -18.26 6.45 0.81
C CYS A 139 -16.73 6.53 0.97
N ARG A 140 -16.26 6.56 2.21
CA ARG A 140 -14.83 6.52 2.54
C ARG A 140 -14.56 5.59 3.72
N TRP A 141 -13.49 4.82 3.65
CA TRP A 141 -13.04 3.93 4.73
C TRP A 141 -11.62 4.32 5.14
N TRP A 142 -11.51 5.22 6.10
CA TRP A 142 -10.27 5.87 6.52
C TRP A 142 -9.34 4.94 7.29
N SER A 143 -9.90 4.07 8.14
CA SER A 143 -9.19 3.06 8.95
C SER A 143 -10.11 1.88 9.22
N SER A 144 -9.62 0.80 9.82
CA SER A 144 -10.46 -0.33 10.24
C SER A 144 -11.60 0.08 11.19
N LYS A 145 -11.48 1.25 11.85
CA LYS A 145 -12.42 1.78 12.85
C LYS A 145 -13.14 3.06 12.41
N ALA A 146 -12.87 3.57 11.21
CA ALA A 146 -13.41 4.86 10.78
C ALA A 146 -13.83 4.85 9.32
N SER A 147 -15.06 5.30 9.08
CA SER A 147 -15.62 5.48 7.74
C SER A 147 -16.53 6.71 7.70
N THR A 148 -16.73 7.24 6.50
CA THR A 148 -17.75 8.25 6.19
C THR A 148 -18.74 7.62 5.21
N ILE A 149 -19.98 7.48 5.65
CA ILE A 149 -21.08 6.98 4.82
C ILE A 149 -22.11 8.12 4.67
N PRO A 150 -22.28 8.69 3.46
CA PRO A 150 -23.15 9.84 3.26
C PRO A 150 -24.63 9.45 3.40
N GLN A 151 -25.46 10.38 3.86
CA GLN A 151 -26.92 10.20 3.95
C GLN A 151 -27.58 10.81 2.71
N LYS A 152 -28.05 9.95 1.79
CA LYS A 152 -28.69 10.31 0.51
C LYS A 152 -29.97 9.48 0.32
N PRO A 153 -31.11 9.86 0.95
CA PRO A 153 -32.37 9.12 0.82
C PRO A 153 -32.88 9.00 -0.62
N THR A 154 -32.50 9.94 -1.47
CA THR A 154 -32.67 9.88 -2.91
C THR A 154 -31.30 9.79 -3.56
N LEU A 155 -31.05 8.70 -4.31
CA LEU A 155 -29.80 8.42 -4.98
C LEU A 155 -30.04 8.20 -6.47
N LYS A 156 -29.67 9.21 -7.25
CA LYS A 156 -29.64 9.18 -8.72
C LYS A 156 -28.20 9.05 -9.19
N VAL A 157 -27.98 8.19 -10.17
CA VAL A 157 -26.67 7.95 -10.76
C VAL A 157 -26.71 8.44 -12.20
N GLY A 158 -25.90 9.45 -12.51
CA GLY A 158 -25.75 9.95 -13.87
C GLY A 158 -24.97 8.98 -14.78
N PRO A 159 -24.70 9.37 -16.03
CA PRO A 159 -23.98 8.53 -16.98
C PRO A 159 -22.57 8.13 -16.48
N LEU A 160 -22.25 6.84 -16.50
CA LEU A 160 -20.94 6.27 -16.14
C LEU A 160 -20.40 5.39 -17.28
N GLN A 161 -19.07 5.41 -17.47
CA GLN A 161 -18.34 4.53 -18.39
C GLN A 161 -16.88 4.36 -17.94
N THR A 162 -16.68 3.99 -16.68
CA THR A 162 -15.34 3.81 -16.10
C THR A 162 -14.84 2.41 -16.40
N ARG A 163 -13.72 2.31 -17.13
CA ARG A 163 -12.92 1.08 -17.28
C ARG A 163 -11.54 1.33 -16.70
N TYR A 164 -11.10 0.46 -15.80
CA TYR A 164 -9.81 0.63 -15.12
C TYR A 164 -9.16 -0.71 -14.80
N ALA A 165 -7.86 -0.83 -15.08
CA ALA A 165 -7.04 -1.95 -14.68
C ALA A 165 -5.86 -1.40 -13.84
N PRO A 166 -5.64 -1.88 -12.60
CA PRO A 166 -4.54 -1.39 -11.78
C PRO A 166 -3.19 -1.77 -12.41
N PRO A 167 -2.19 -0.87 -12.46
CA PRO A 167 -0.88 -1.17 -13.03
C PRO A 167 -0.05 -2.16 -12.19
N LEU A 168 -0.42 -2.32 -10.91
CA LEU A 168 0.24 -3.19 -9.95
C LEU A 168 -0.59 -4.43 -9.70
N GLU A 169 -0.02 -5.62 -9.90
CA GLU A 169 -0.66 -6.90 -9.60
C GLU A 169 -0.59 -7.25 -8.11
N TYR A 170 0.43 -6.75 -7.38
CA TYR A 170 0.61 -6.96 -5.95
C TYR A 170 0.71 -5.62 -5.20
N ARG A 171 -0.19 -5.39 -4.24
CA ARG A 171 -0.34 -4.15 -3.47
C ARG A 171 -0.43 -4.49 -1.99
N GLU A 172 0.70 -4.41 -1.30
CA GLU A 172 0.76 -4.65 0.13
C GLU A 172 1.00 -3.33 0.89
N VAL A 173 -0.03 -2.90 1.61
CA VAL A 173 0.07 -1.86 2.63
C VAL A 173 0.37 -2.53 3.95
N PHE A 174 1.66 -2.65 4.33
CA PHE A 174 2.07 -3.43 5.49
C PHE A 174 2.06 -2.59 6.78
N TRP A 175 0.89 -2.02 7.09
CA TRP A 175 0.59 -1.26 8.30
C TRP A 175 -0.43 -2.03 9.15
N PHE A 176 -0.29 -2.01 10.48
CA PHE A 176 -1.08 -2.90 11.35
C PHE A 176 -2.61 -2.78 11.16
N ASP A 177 -3.13 -1.56 11.05
CA ASP A 177 -4.55 -1.29 10.82
C ASP A 177 -5.04 -1.80 9.45
N ALA A 178 -4.15 -1.77 8.45
CA ALA A 178 -4.45 -2.22 7.09
C ALA A 178 -4.66 -3.73 6.97
N PHE A 179 -4.22 -4.52 7.96
CA PHE A 179 -4.42 -5.97 7.95
C PHE A 179 -5.88 -6.38 8.12
N ASP A 180 -6.75 -5.48 8.57
CA ASP A 180 -8.19 -5.73 8.61
C ASP A 180 -8.73 -6.08 7.22
N GLY A 181 -9.52 -7.17 7.15
CA GLY A 181 -9.98 -7.72 5.90
C GLY A 181 -11.01 -6.83 5.18
N ASP A 182 -11.92 -6.20 5.93
CA ASP A 182 -12.93 -5.32 5.34
C ASP A 182 -12.29 -4.03 4.84
N TRP A 183 -11.43 -3.42 5.66
CA TRP A 183 -10.68 -2.23 5.26
C TRP A 183 -9.82 -2.50 4.03
N SER A 184 -9.09 -3.62 3.99
CA SER A 184 -8.27 -4.01 2.85
C SER A 184 -9.08 -4.21 1.57
N ALA A 185 -10.23 -4.92 1.66
CA ALA A 185 -11.08 -5.16 0.51
C ALA A 185 -11.67 -3.85 -0.06
N ARG A 186 -12.17 -2.98 0.82
CA ARG A 186 -12.74 -1.67 0.49
C ARG A 186 -11.71 -0.71 -0.11
N ASN A 187 -10.46 -0.80 0.35
CA ASN A 187 -9.34 -0.01 -0.16
C ASN A 187 -8.49 -0.73 -1.22
N LYS A 188 -8.96 -1.87 -1.73
CA LYS A 188 -8.44 -2.56 -2.93
C LYS A 188 -7.00 -3.07 -2.79
N CYS A 189 -6.59 -3.36 -1.55
CA CYS A 189 -5.34 -4.02 -1.26
C CYS A 189 -5.46 -5.54 -1.46
N ASN A 190 -4.35 -6.22 -1.79
CA ASN A 190 -4.36 -7.66 -2.09
C ASN A 190 -3.09 -8.41 -1.62
N GLY A 191 -2.29 -7.76 -0.77
CA GLY A 191 -1.06 -8.30 -0.20
C GLY A 191 -1.26 -9.50 0.74
N GLN A 192 -0.17 -10.18 1.03
CA GLN A 192 -0.13 -11.39 1.85
C GLN A 192 -0.62 -11.17 3.28
N ALA A 193 -0.32 -10.04 3.91
CA ALA A 193 -0.62 -9.83 5.31
C ALA A 193 -2.11 -9.51 5.55
N HIS A 194 -2.80 -9.08 4.50
CA HIS A 194 -4.17 -8.62 4.56
C HIS A 194 -5.10 -9.81 4.81
N LYS A 195 -6.04 -9.70 5.75
CA LYS A 195 -6.94 -10.80 6.15
C LYS A 195 -8.10 -10.99 5.14
N LEU A 196 -7.75 -11.17 3.88
CA LEU A 196 -8.68 -11.43 2.78
C LEU A 196 -8.93 -12.93 2.67
N ASP A 197 -10.11 -13.34 3.11
CA ASP A 197 -10.65 -14.68 2.90
C ASP A 197 -11.24 -14.83 1.49
N GLU A 198 -11.71 -16.04 1.16
CA GLU A 198 -12.28 -16.36 -0.16
C GLU A 198 -13.44 -15.43 -0.54
N LYS A 199 -14.33 -15.09 0.40
CA LYS A 199 -15.45 -14.17 0.12
C LYS A 199 -14.97 -12.76 -0.24
N ARG A 200 -13.83 -12.30 0.27
CA ARG A 200 -13.20 -11.03 -0.12
C ARG A 200 -12.23 -11.19 -1.30
N GLY A 201 -12.36 -12.29 -2.03
CA GLY A 201 -11.60 -12.58 -3.24
C GLY A 201 -10.15 -13.02 -2.99
N GLY A 202 -9.77 -13.34 -1.75
CA GLY A 202 -8.45 -13.83 -1.39
C GLY A 202 -7.32 -12.81 -1.56
N ARG A 203 -6.08 -13.30 -1.49
CA ARG A 203 -4.84 -12.52 -1.52
C ARG A 203 -3.73 -13.25 -2.25
N HIS A 204 -2.65 -12.55 -2.57
CA HIS A 204 -1.39 -13.21 -2.91
C HIS A 204 -0.85 -13.96 -1.70
N GLN A 205 -0.45 -15.21 -1.87
CA GLN A 205 0.05 -16.05 -0.78
C GLN A 205 1.44 -16.56 -1.13
N TYR A 206 2.39 -16.31 -0.23
CA TYR A 206 3.73 -16.86 -0.35
C TYR A 206 3.83 -18.20 0.36
N HIS A 207 4.61 -19.11 -0.23
CA HIS A 207 5.29 -20.16 0.50
C HIS A 207 6.68 -19.69 0.92
N GLY A 208 6.94 -19.66 2.23
CA GLY A 208 8.03 -18.88 2.81
C GLY A 208 7.78 -17.38 2.67
N PHE A 209 8.67 -16.52 3.18
CA PHE A 209 8.63 -15.09 2.89
C PHE A 209 9.99 -14.49 3.24
N VAL A 210 10.83 -14.36 2.20
CA VAL A 210 12.24 -13.95 2.24
C VAL A 210 13.14 -14.78 3.17
N HIS A 211 14.46 -14.60 3.03
CA HIS A 211 15.48 -15.30 3.83
C HIS A 211 15.29 -16.82 3.92
N THR A 212 14.88 -17.44 2.81
CA THR A 212 14.43 -18.84 2.76
C THR A 212 15.52 -19.86 2.47
N PHE A 213 16.76 -19.44 2.18
CA PHE A 213 17.87 -20.36 1.93
C PHE A 213 18.06 -21.38 3.05
N PHE A 214 18.26 -20.96 4.30
CA PHE A 214 18.42 -21.90 5.41
C PHE A 214 17.13 -22.60 5.85
N PRO A 215 15.94 -21.99 5.77
CA PRO A 215 14.70 -22.75 5.90
C PRO A 215 14.55 -23.89 4.89
N LEU A 216 15.02 -23.73 3.65
CA LEU A 216 14.96 -24.75 2.59
C LEU A 216 16.13 -25.74 2.64
N ILE A 217 17.29 -25.31 3.12
CA ILE A 217 18.51 -26.10 3.31
C ILE A 217 19.06 -25.84 4.73
N PRO A 218 18.49 -26.47 5.77
CA PRO A 218 18.92 -26.23 7.15
C PRO A 218 20.37 -26.69 7.39
N PRO A 219 21.27 -25.82 7.89
CA PRO A 219 22.67 -26.18 8.13
C PRO A 219 22.86 -27.32 9.13
N ASP A 220 22.04 -27.38 10.18
CA ASP A 220 22.04 -28.44 11.18
C ASP A 220 21.75 -29.82 10.57
N LYS A 221 21.00 -29.87 9.47
CA LYS A 221 20.69 -31.10 8.74
C LYS A 221 21.76 -31.46 7.71
N TYR A 222 22.26 -30.49 6.93
CA TYR A 222 23.04 -30.80 5.72
C TYR A 222 24.53 -30.47 5.81
N PHE A 223 24.97 -29.58 6.70
CA PHE A 223 26.36 -29.07 6.65
C PHE A 223 27.42 -30.13 6.94
N ALA A 224 27.14 -31.06 7.86
CA ALA A 224 28.11 -32.09 8.27
C ALA A 224 28.45 -33.06 7.11
N GLU A 225 27.45 -33.43 6.30
CA GLU A 225 27.60 -34.35 5.18
C GLU A 225 27.91 -33.64 3.86
N HIS A 226 27.45 -32.39 3.73
CA HIS A 226 27.53 -31.60 2.51
C HIS A 226 28.05 -30.17 2.76
N PRO A 227 29.27 -29.99 3.30
CA PRO A 227 29.80 -28.66 3.57
C PRO A 227 29.98 -27.81 2.29
N ASP A 228 30.12 -28.46 1.13
CA ASP A 228 30.22 -27.83 -0.19
C ASP A 228 28.91 -27.22 -0.72
N TRP A 229 27.78 -27.51 -0.07
CA TRP A 229 26.48 -26.86 -0.32
C TRP A 229 26.41 -25.44 0.25
N PHE A 230 27.31 -25.11 1.16
CA PHE A 230 27.35 -23.83 1.87
C PHE A 230 28.50 -22.95 1.39
N SER A 231 28.43 -21.66 1.71
CA SER A 231 29.39 -20.68 1.20
C SER A 231 30.84 -21.01 1.58
N MET A 232 31.74 -20.85 0.62
CA MET A 232 33.17 -20.75 0.90
C MET A 232 33.49 -19.28 1.19
N ILE A 233 34.02 -18.97 2.37
CA ILE A 233 34.51 -17.65 2.74
C ILE A 233 35.96 -17.80 3.22
N ASP A 234 36.89 -17.04 2.65
CA ASP A 234 38.31 -17.08 2.99
C ASP A 234 38.88 -18.51 2.95
N GLY A 235 38.46 -19.28 1.94
CA GLY A 235 38.89 -20.67 1.72
C GLY A 235 38.22 -21.71 2.63
N LYS A 236 37.29 -21.33 3.51
CA LYS A 236 36.60 -22.24 4.44
C LYS A 236 35.11 -22.32 4.15
N ARG A 237 34.55 -23.54 4.17
CA ARG A 237 33.09 -23.74 4.13
C ARG A 237 32.51 -23.43 5.50
N LYS A 238 31.47 -22.59 5.56
CA LYS A 238 30.77 -22.23 6.80
C LYS A 238 29.33 -21.84 6.49
N TYR A 239 28.49 -21.75 7.52
CA TYR A 239 27.08 -21.35 7.40
C TYR A 239 26.71 -20.18 8.31
N GLU A 240 27.56 -19.78 9.25
CA GLU A 240 27.34 -18.64 10.14
C GLU A 240 27.54 -17.32 9.38
N GLN A 241 26.50 -16.46 9.35
CA GLN A 241 26.54 -15.15 8.70
C GLN A 241 26.94 -15.24 7.21
N THR A 242 26.43 -16.26 6.51
CA THR A 242 26.72 -16.51 5.10
C THR A 242 25.49 -17.07 4.36
N GLN A 243 25.72 -17.44 3.10
CA GLN A 243 24.71 -17.89 2.15
C GLN A 243 24.93 -19.37 1.76
N LEU A 244 24.16 -19.86 0.79
CA LEU A 244 24.41 -21.15 0.12
C LEU A 244 25.40 -21.02 -1.05
N CYS A 245 26.01 -22.13 -1.46
CA CYS A 245 26.82 -22.23 -2.67
C CYS A 245 25.92 -22.47 -3.89
N LEU A 246 25.48 -21.40 -4.54
CA LEU A 246 24.46 -21.45 -5.61
C LEU A 246 24.90 -22.10 -6.93
N THR A 247 26.18 -22.44 -7.07
CA THR A 247 26.68 -23.23 -8.21
C THR A 247 26.72 -24.74 -7.95
N ASN A 248 26.31 -25.20 -6.75
CA ASN A 248 26.28 -26.63 -6.42
C ASN A 248 24.98 -27.28 -6.95
N ALA A 249 25.10 -28.23 -7.88
CA ALA A 249 23.95 -28.87 -8.53
C ALA A 249 23.16 -29.79 -7.56
N ALA A 250 23.85 -30.57 -6.73
CA ALA A 250 23.21 -31.47 -5.76
C ALA A 250 22.42 -30.68 -4.71
N MET A 251 22.98 -29.56 -4.23
CA MET A 251 22.26 -28.65 -3.33
C MET A 251 21.00 -28.10 -3.98
N ARG A 252 21.08 -27.67 -5.25
CA ARG A 252 19.92 -27.15 -6.00
C ARG A 252 18.81 -28.20 -6.10
N GLU A 253 19.15 -29.44 -6.39
CA GLU A 253 18.19 -30.54 -6.47
C GLU A 253 17.48 -30.79 -5.12
N GLU A 254 18.23 -30.82 -4.01
CA GLU A 254 17.63 -30.97 -2.68
C GLU A 254 16.77 -29.76 -2.29
N LEU A 255 17.17 -28.54 -2.68
CA LEU A 255 16.37 -27.33 -2.46
C LEU A 255 15.05 -27.39 -3.22
N ILE A 256 15.08 -27.78 -4.49
CA ILE A 256 13.88 -27.93 -5.33
C ILE A 256 12.94 -28.97 -4.71
N LYS A 257 13.48 -30.10 -4.23
CA LYS A 257 12.70 -31.14 -3.55
C LYS A 257 12.02 -30.60 -2.28
N ASN A 258 12.75 -29.90 -1.41
CA ASN A 258 12.20 -29.33 -0.17
C ASN A 258 11.14 -28.27 -0.48
N LEU A 259 11.38 -27.41 -1.48
CA LEU A 259 10.43 -26.41 -1.94
C LEU A 259 9.15 -27.04 -2.51
N LYS A 260 9.27 -28.05 -3.38
CA LYS A 260 8.11 -28.77 -3.96
C LYS A 260 7.29 -29.47 -2.87
N ALA A 261 7.94 -30.04 -1.85
CA ALA A 261 7.24 -30.62 -0.71
C ALA A 261 6.44 -29.57 0.06
N GLY A 262 7.04 -28.40 0.32
CA GLY A 262 6.39 -27.27 0.97
C GLY A 262 5.20 -26.71 0.17
N LEU A 263 5.35 -26.59 -1.15
CA LEU A 263 4.28 -26.14 -2.04
C LEU A 263 3.12 -27.14 -2.13
N LYS A 264 3.39 -28.45 -2.13
CA LYS A 264 2.34 -29.49 -2.07
C LYS A 264 1.54 -29.40 -0.76
N ALA A 265 2.18 -29.00 0.33
CA ALA A 265 1.52 -28.75 1.61
C ALA A 265 0.81 -27.38 1.69
N ASN A 266 1.07 -26.47 0.75
CA ASN A 266 0.44 -25.14 0.66
C ASN A 266 -0.10 -24.88 -0.77
N PRO A 267 -1.21 -25.53 -1.17
CA PRO A 267 -1.74 -25.42 -2.54
C PRO A 267 -2.32 -24.03 -2.86
N ALA A 268 -2.51 -23.16 -1.85
CA ALA A 268 -2.99 -21.81 -2.04
C ALA A 268 -1.89 -20.80 -2.39
N ALA A 269 -0.61 -21.21 -2.33
CA ALA A 269 0.51 -20.35 -2.68
C ALA A 269 0.45 -19.94 -4.17
N THR A 270 0.62 -18.65 -4.42
CA THR A 270 0.79 -18.07 -5.76
C THR A 270 2.23 -17.66 -6.02
N ILE A 271 3.02 -17.49 -4.95
CA ILE A 271 4.42 -17.10 -5.00
C ILE A 271 5.19 -17.99 -4.02
N ALA A 272 6.46 -18.29 -4.31
CA ALA A 272 7.36 -18.94 -3.37
C ALA A 272 8.69 -18.21 -3.31
N SER A 273 9.19 -17.97 -2.11
CA SER A 273 10.44 -17.23 -1.93
C SER A 273 11.64 -18.17 -1.97
N VAL A 274 12.62 -17.89 -2.82
CA VAL A 274 13.94 -18.54 -2.89
C VAL A 274 14.99 -17.43 -2.88
N SER A 275 15.42 -17.05 -1.68
CA SER A 275 16.17 -15.81 -1.49
C SER A 275 17.27 -15.92 -0.44
N GLN A 276 18.30 -15.09 -0.60
CA GLN A 276 19.41 -14.93 0.34
C GLN A 276 18.97 -14.73 1.80
N ASN A 277 19.77 -15.25 2.73
CA ASN A 277 19.66 -14.97 4.16
C ASN A 277 19.89 -13.48 4.45
N ASP A 278 19.40 -12.98 5.59
CA ASP A 278 19.51 -11.57 6.00
C ASP A 278 20.90 -11.21 6.53
N CYS A 279 21.91 -11.40 5.68
CA CYS A 279 23.30 -11.06 5.95
C CYS A 279 24.06 -10.96 4.62
N PHE A 280 25.30 -10.50 4.69
CA PHE A 280 26.25 -10.55 3.57
C PHE A 280 26.80 -11.97 3.37
N GLY A 281 28.07 -12.10 2.98
CA GLY A 281 28.76 -13.38 2.91
C GLY A 281 28.36 -14.23 1.72
N SER A 282 28.36 -13.65 0.52
CA SER A 282 28.23 -14.41 -0.73
C SER A 282 29.37 -15.43 -0.88
N CYS A 283 29.05 -16.59 -1.45
CA CYS A 283 30.03 -17.65 -1.65
C CYS A 283 31.18 -17.21 -2.58
N GLN A 284 32.42 -17.35 -2.11
CA GLN A 284 33.64 -16.97 -2.83
C GLN A 284 34.32 -18.16 -3.54
N CYS A 285 33.62 -19.30 -3.69
CA CYS A 285 34.19 -20.45 -4.38
C CYS A 285 34.51 -20.09 -5.85
N PRO A 286 35.49 -20.75 -6.50
CA PRO A 286 35.90 -20.38 -7.86
C PRO A 286 34.75 -20.36 -8.88
N ALA A 287 33.78 -21.26 -8.74
CA ALA A 287 32.62 -21.32 -9.62
C ALA A 287 31.67 -20.11 -9.44
N CYS A 288 31.33 -19.73 -8.21
CA CYS A 288 30.52 -18.54 -7.94
C CYS A 288 31.27 -17.26 -8.38
N ALA A 289 32.56 -17.17 -8.02
CA ALA A 289 33.38 -16.00 -8.36
C ALA A 289 33.52 -15.78 -9.87
N ALA A 290 33.62 -16.86 -10.66
CA ALA A 290 33.65 -16.76 -12.11
C ALA A 290 32.36 -16.17 -12.69
N VAL A 291 31.20 -16.57 -12.18
CA VAL A 291 29.90 -16.01 -12.58
C VAL A 291 29.79 -14.54 -12.15
N ASP A 292 30.16 -14.22 -10.90
CA ASP A 292 30.11 -12.84 -10.40
C ASP A 292 31.00 -11.90 -11.22
N GLN A 293 32.16 -12.38 -11.68
CA GLN A 293 33.07 -11.62 -12.55
C GLN A 293 32.47 -11.39 -13.94
N GLU A 294 31.91 -12.45 -14.56
CA GLU A 294 31.22 -12.38 -15.86
C GLU A 294 30.07 -11.37 -15.82
N GLU A 295 29.25 -11.45 -14.78
CA GLU A 295 28.03 -10.69 -14.61
C GLU A 295 28.28 -9.28 -14.07
N GLY A 296 29.43 -9.06 -13.41
CA GLY A 296 29.77 -7.83 -12.71
C GLY A 296 28.86 -7.52 -11.51
N SER A 297 28.19 -8.55 -10.98
CA SER A 297 27.31 -8.51 -9.80
C SER A 297 27.00 -9.92 -9.26
N PRO A 298 26.95 -10.13 -7.93
CA PRO A 298 26.45 -11.36 -7.31
C PRO A 298 24.98 -11.69 -7.61
N SER A 299 24.20 -10.73 -8.12
CA SER A 299 22.85 -11.02 -8.61
C SER A 299 22.86 -12.01 -9.79
N GLY A 300 23.97 -12.11 -10.52
CA GLY A 300 24.12 -13.03 -11.64
C GLY A 300 24.04 -14.49 -11.20
N VAL A 301 24.82 -14.89 -10.19
CA VAL A 301 24.76 -16.25 -9.64
C VAL A 301 23.40 -16.53 -9.00
N MET A 302 22.80 -15.54 -8.33
CA MET A 302 21.45 -15.64 -7.77
C MET A 302 20.40 -15.94 -8.85
N LEU A 303 20.39 -15.16 -9.94
CA LEU A 303 19.41 -15.35 -11.02
C LEU A 303 19.61 -16.66 -11.78
N ARG A 304 20.85 -17.08 -12.05
CA ARG A 304 21.10 -18.39 -12.69
C ARG A 304 20.52 -19.53 -11.84
N PHE A 305 20.68 -19.45 -10.53
CA PHE A 305 20.11 -20.43 -9.60
C PHE A 305 18.58 -20.37 -9.56
N VAL A 306 18.02 -19.18 -9.36
CA VAL A 306 16.57 -18.99 -9.23
C VAL A 306 15.82 -19.33 -10.52
N ASN A 307 16.37 -19.00 -11.68
CA ASN A 307 15.78 -19.38 -12.96
C ASN A 307 15.71 -20.91 -13.10
N ALA A 308 16.77 -21.64 -12.73
CA ALA A 308 16.79 -23.09 -12.77
C ALA A 308 15.76 -23.70 -11.79
N VAL A 309 15.62 -23.13 -10.59
CA VAL A 309 14.59 -23.54 -9.64
C VAL A 309 13.18 -23.27 -10.18
N ALA A 310 12.96 -22.08 -10.75
CA ALA A 310 11.67 -21.69 -11.33
C ALA A 310 11.28 -22.60 -12.50
N GLU A 311 12.21 -22.93 -13.39
CA GLU A 311 11.94 -23.84 -14.50
C GLU A 311 11.46 -25.22 -14.01
N GLU A 312 12.13 -25.80 -13.01
CA GLU A 312 11.76 -27.10 -12.46
C GLU A 312 10.46 -27.10 -11.65
N VAL A 313 10.17 -26.01 -10.93
CA VAL A 313 8.92 -25.87 -10.17
C VAL A 313 7.75 -25.65 -11.13
N CYS A 314 7.88 -24.78 -12.13
CA CYS A 314 6.79 -24.45 -13.05
C CYS A 314 6.37 -25.61 -13.96
N ARG A 315 7.24 -26.60 -14.19
CA ARG A 315 6.86 -27.84 -14.89
C ARG A 315 5.82 -28.67 -14.14
N GLU A 316 5.80 -28.61 -12.81
CA GLU A 316 4.83 -29.34 -11.96
C GLU A 316 3.74 -28.45 -11.37
N ILE A 317 4.05 -27.18 -11.08
CA ILE A 317 3.21 -26.22 -10.35
C ILE A 317 3.22 -24.87 -11.09
N PRO A 318 2.66 -24.78 -12.31
CA PRO A 318 2.80 -23.64 -13.21
C PRO A 318 2.17 -22.34 -12.69
N GLN A 319 1.26 -22.43 -11.72
CA GLN A 319 0.60 -21.27 -11.10
C GLN A 319 1.48 -20.51 -10.09
N VAL A 320 2.61 -21.10 -9.66
CA VAL A 320 3.51 -20.49 -8.66
C VAL A 320 4.65 -19.77 -9.36
N SER A 321 4.86 -18.50 -8.99
CA SER A 321 6.05 -17.73 -9.38
C SER A 321 7.13 -17.85 -8.30
N ILE A 322 8.41 -17.86 -8.69
CA ILE A 322 9.53 -17.85 -7.74
C ILE A 322 10.02 -16.42 -7.52
N ASP A 323 9.95 -15.95 -6.29
CA ASP A 323 10.45 -14.65 -5.84
C ASP A 323 11.88 -14.77 -5.29
N THR A 324 12.71 -13.79 -5.60
CA THR A 324 14.04 -13.62 -5.00
C THR A 324 14.35 -12.16 -4.72
N LEU A 325 15.34 -11.92 -3.86
CA LEU A 325 15.74 -10.57 -3.46
C LEU A 325 16.85 -10.01 -4.35
N ALA A 326 16.71 -8.74 -4.72
CA ALA A 326 17.80 -7.85 -5.08
C ALA A 326 18.04 -6.90 -3.88
N TYR A 327 18.84 -7.38 -2.93
CA TYR A 327 19.01 -6.78 -1.60
C TYR A 327 20.48 -6.80 -1.20
N GLN A 328 20.98 -5.72 -0.60
CA GLN A 328 22.37 -5.59 -0.19
C GLN A 328 23.34 -5.96 -1.33
N TYR A 329 24.05 -7.10 -1.21
CA TYR A 329 25.09 -7.53 -2.17
C TYR A 329 24.54 -8.00 -3.53
N THR A 330 23.24 -8.30 -3.64
CA THR A 330 22.58 -8.65 -4.92
C THR A 330 21.76 -7.51 -5.52
N ARG A 331 21.82 -6.30 -4.92
CA ARG A 331 20.98 -5.16 -5.34
C ARG A 331 21.22 -4.74 -6.80
N LYS A 332 22.48 -4.76 -7.25
CA LYS A 332 22.86 -4.35 -8.61
C LYS A 332 22.45 -5.41 -9.64
N PRO A 333 21.78 -5.04 -10.75
CA PRO A 333 21.40 -5.99 -11.79
C PRO A 333 22.63 -6.61 -12.50
N PRO A 334 22.52 -7.86 -12.96
CA PRO A 334 23.61 -8.53 -13.67
C PRO A 334 23.68 -8.09 -15.15
N LYS A 335 24.84 -8.25 -15.78
CA LYS A 335 25.05 -7.83 -17.18
C LYS A 335 24.39 -8.77 -18.18
N VAL A 336 24.52 -10.08 -18.00
CA VAL A 336 24.20 -11.11 -18.98
C VAL A 336 22.91 -11.82 -18.64
N THR A 337 22.80 -12.39 -17.44
CA THR A 337 21.61 -13.16 -17.04
C THR A 337 20.35 -12.28 -16.98
N ARG A 338 19.20 -12.84 -17.34
CA ARG A 338 17.87 -12.21 -17.30
C ARG A 338 16.92 -13.09 -16.46
N PRO A 339 16.05 -12.53 -15.62
CA PRO A 339 14.99 -13.29 -14.95
C PRO A 339 14.07 -14.00 -15.96
N GLY A 340 13.64 -15.22 -15.65
CA GLY A 340 12.63 -15.93 -16.43
C GLY A 340 11.21 -15.35 -16.24
N ALA A 341 10.26 -15.74 -17.10
CA ALA A 341 8.88 -15.25 -17.05
C ALA A 341 8.14 -15.57 -15.72
N ASN A 342 8.54 -16.66 -15.05
CA ASN A 342 7.99 -17.07 -13.76
C ASN A 342 8.88 -16.67 -12.57
N THR A 343 9.80 -15.72 -12.77
CA THR A 343 10.70 -15.20 -11.74
C THR A 343 10.33 -13.77 -11.40
N ILE A 344 10.12 -13.52 -10.11
CA ILE A 344 9.93 -12.19 -9.53
C ILE A 344 11.26 -11.76 -8.89
N VAL A 345 11.72 -10.57 -9.22
CA VAL A 345 12.86 -9.94 -8.53
C VAL A 345 12.31 -8.84 -7.64
N ARG A 346 12.60 -8.91 -6.35
CA ARG A 346 12.19 -7.92 -5.36
C ARG A 346 13.36 -7.04 -4.95
N LEU A 347 13.36 -5.80 -5.43
CA LEU A 347 14.38 -4.80 -5.13
C LEU A 347 14.01 -4.01 -3.87
N CYS A 348 14.93 -3.92 -2.90
CA CYS A 348 14.70 -3.24 -1.63
C CYS A 348 15.30 -1.82 -1.61
N SER A 349 14.57 -0.84 -1.08
CA SER A 349 15.01 0.57 -0.98
C SER A 349 15.66 0.94 0.36
N ILE A 350 16.06 -0.04 1.18
CA ILE A 350 16.39 0.15 2.60
C ILE A 350 17.46 1.21 2.87
N GLU A 351 18.42 1.39 1.96
CA GLU A 351 19.49 2.37 2.12
C GLU A 351 19.09 3.79 1.73
N CYS A 352 17.90 4.01 1.17
CA CYS A 352 17.46 5.32 0.65
C CYS A 352 17.18 6.34 1.76
N SER A 353 17.18 7.62 1.35
CA SER A 353 16.61 8.70 2.12
C SER A 353 15.17 8.95 1.69
N PHE A 354 14.25 8.84 2.64
CA PHE A 354 12.81 9.06 2.49
C PHE A 354 12.40 10.52 2.78
N SER A 355 13.36 11.43 3.02
CA SER A 355 13.08 12.88 3.09
C SER A 355 13.04 13.56 1.71
N VAL A 356 13.39 12.83 0.65
CA VAL A 356 13.33 13.31 -0.74
C VAL A 356 12.84 12.19 -1.66
N PRO A 357 12.25 12.51 -2.83
CA PRO A 357 11.84 11.49 -3.79
C PRO A 357 13.00 10.58 -4.20
N LEU A 358 12.70 9.34 -4.60
CA LEU A 358 13.72 8.39 -5.07
C LEU A 358 14.43 8.84 -6.37
N GLU A 359 13.86 9.78 -7.11
CA GLU A 359 14.52 10.43 -8.26
C GLU A 359 15.62 11.43 -7.85
N HIS A 360 15.70 11.84 -6.58
CA HIS A 360 16.70 12.79 -6.09
C HIS A 360 18.13 12.20 -6.03
N GLU A 361 19.17 13.03 -6.15
CA GLU A 361 20.58 12.60 -6.16
C GLU A 361 21.03 11.81 -4.92
N ARG A 362 20.43 12.10 -3.75
CA ARG A 362 20.65 11.31 -2.52
C ARG A 362 20.35 9.81 -2.70
N ASN A 363 19.43 9.49 -3.61
CA ASN A 363 18.97 8.14 -3.90
C ASN A 363 19.53 7.62 -5.24
N ALA A 364 20.60 8.23 -5.78
CA ALA A 364 21.14 7.91 -7.11
C ALA A 364 21.51 6.45 -7.29
N SER A 365 22.09 5.80 -6.27
CA SER A 365 22.44 4.39 -6.37
C SER A 365 21.21 3.51 -6.59
N PHE A 366 20.15 3.70 -5.79
CA PHE A 366 18.91 2.95 -5.94
C PHE A 366 18.20 3.26 -7.25
N ARG A 367 18.17 4.55 -7.66
CA ARG A 367 17.62 4.97 -8.95
C ARG A 367 18.32 4.27 -10.12
N ASN A 368 19.64 4.11 -10.07
CA ASN A 368 20.38 3.39 -11.09
C ASN A 368 20.06 1.89 -11.09
N ASP A 369 19.90 1.29 -9.89
CA ASP A 369 19.57 -0.13 -9.76
C ASP A 369 18.18 -0.43 -10.33
N ILE A 370 17.14 0.33 -9.98
CA ILE A 370 15.78 0.12 -10.51
C ILE A 370 15.71 0.37 -12.03
N GLN A 371 16.42 1.38 -12.55
CA GLN A 371 16.51 1.62 -14.00
C GLN A 371 17.29 0.54 -14.75
N GLY A 372 18.22 -0.14 -14.08
CA GLY A 372 18.92 -1.29 -14.64
C GLY A 372 18.03 -2.53 -14.65
N TRP A 373 17.35 -2.81 -13.53
CA TRP A 373 16.41 -3.92 -13.41
C TRP A 373 15.22 -3.80 -14.37
N SER A 374 14.67 -2.61 -14.54
CA SER A 374 13.51 -2.37 -15.42
C SER A 374 13.78 -2.69 -16.90
N LYS A 375 15.06 -2.69 -17.31
CA LYS A 375 15.46 -3.06 -18.68
C LYS A 375 15.50 -4.57 -18.91
N ILE A 376 15.51 -5.37 -17.85
CA ILE A 376 15.81 -6.79 -17.91
C ILE A 376 14.79 -7.69 -17.22
N CYS A 377 13.89 -7.14 -16.41
CA CYS A 377 12.93 -7.88 -15.59
C CYS A 377 11.50 -7.41 -15.86
N ASP A 378 10.65 -8.29 -16.39
CA ASP A 378 9.25 -7.99 -16.69
C ASP A 378 8.35 -7.99 -15.44
N ARG A 379 8.79 -8.67 -14.37
CA ARG A 379 8.07 -8.81 -13.09
C ARG A 379 8.91 -8.31 -11.92
N LEU A 380 9.32 -7.06 -12.02
CA LEU A 380 10.03 -6.36 -10.94
C LEU A 380 9.07 -5.99 -9.83
N TYR A 381 9.37 -6.41 -8.61
CA TYR A 381 8.69 -6.03 -7.38
C TYR A 381 9.59 -5.13 -6.53
N ILE A 382 8.96 -4.33 -5.68
CA ILE A 382 9.64 -3.43 -4.74
C ILE A 382 9.31 -3.82 -3.30
N TRP A 383 10.32 -3.72 -2.45
CA TRP A 383 10.16 -3.59 -1.01
C TRP A 383 10.57 -2.16 -0.63
N ASP A 384 9.58 -1.33 -0.32
CA ASP A 384 9.75 0.06 0.12
C ASP A 384 9.45 0.20 1.62
N TYR A 385 9.98 1.25 2.25
CA TYR A 385 9.91 1.44 3.70
C TYR A 385 9.32 2.81 4.04
N THR A 386 8.20 2.82 4.76
CA THR A 386 7.39 4.02 5.00
C THR A 386 7.31 4.44 6.47
N THR A 387 8.09 3.79 7.34
CA THR A 387 8.15 4.06 8.78
C THR A 387 9.59 4.10 9.29
N ASN A 388 9.74 4.45 10.57
CA ASN A 388 10.97 4.28 11.32
C ASN A 388 10.84 3.07 12.28
N PHE A 389 11.50 1.95 11.97
CA PHE A 389 11.42 0.72 12.76
C PHE A 389 12.06 0.84 14.15
N ASN A 390 13.02 1.75 14.33
CA ASN A 390 13.60 2.01 15.65
C ASN A 390 12.65 2.83 16.54
N HIS A 391 11.76 3.64 15.93
CA HIS A 391 10.90 4.59 16.64
C HIS A 391 9.58 4.83 15.89
N TYR A 392 8.63 3.89 15.96
CA TYR A 392 7.35 3.98 15.24
C TYR A 392 6.55 5.26 15.54
N LEU A 393 6.69 5.79 16.75
CA LEU A 393 5.98 6.98 17.18
C LEU A 393 6.75 8.27 16.91
N ARG A 394 8.07 8.25 16.69
CA ARG A 394 8.80 9.49 16.42
C ARG A 394 8.36 10.05 15.06
N PRO A 395 8.16 11.38 14.91
CA PRO A 395 7.74 11.95 13.63
C PRO A 395 8.66 11.48 12.49
N HIS A 396 8.05 10.98 11.42
CA HIS A 396 8.77 10.45 10.26
C HIS A 396 8.31 11.17 8.97
N PRO A 397 8.85 12.37 8.67
CA PRO A 397 8.31 13.24 7.62
C PRO A 397 8.64 12.79 6.18
N ASN A 398 7.99 11.71 5.73
CA ASN A 398 8.07 11.18 4.37
C ASN A 398 6.70 11.10 3.68
N LEU A 399 5.65 11.78 4.18
CA LEU A 399 4.33 11.78 3.51
C LEU A 399 4.41 12.39 2.11
N ARG A 400 5.23 13.45 1.96
CA ARG A 400 5.42 14.18 0.68
C ARG A 400 6.10 13.34 -0.41
N VAL A 401 6.74 12.22 -0.07
CA VAL A 401 7.44 11.38 -1.07
C VAL A 401 6.66 10.14 -1.48
N ILE A 402 5.58 9.77 -0.77
CA ILE A 402 4.77 8.57 -1.06
C ILE A 402 4.28 8.56 -2.52
N GLY A 403 3.57 9.61 -2.94
CA GLY A 403 3.07 9.75 -4.31
C GLY A 403 4.18 9.73 -5.36
N PRO A 404 5.21 10.60 -5.24
CA PRO A 404 6.35 10.60 -6.16
C PRO A 404 7.06 9.23 -6.26
N ASN A 405 7.26 8.53 -5.15
CA ASN A 405 7.94 7.23 -5.14
C ASN A 405 7.12 6.15 -5.84
N ILE A 406 5.82 6.03 -5.56
CA ILE A 406 4.95 5.05 -6.22
C ILE A 406 4.90 5.30 -7.73
N ARG A 407 4.76 6.56 -8.16
CA ARG A 407 4.80 6.91 -9.59
C ARG A 407 6.15 6.59 -10.22
N PHE A 408 7.25 6.82 -9.51
CA PHE A 408 8.59 6.46 -9.97
C PHE A 408 8.74 4.94 -10.14
N PHE A 409 8.22 4.12 -9.21
CA PHE A 409 8.22 2.67 -9.34
C PHE A 409 7.45 2.21 -10.58
N VAL A 410 6.21 2.68 -10.75
CA VAL A 410 5.35 2.31 -11.89
C VAL A 410 5.93 2.77 -13.23
N LYS A 411 6.53 3.98 -13.28
CA LYS A 411 7.26 4.49 -14.45
C LYS A 411 8.44 3.60 -14.85
N ASN A 412 9.03 2.87 -13.91
CA ASN A 412 10.11 1.90 -14.14
C ASN A 412 9.59 0.46 -14.28
N GLY A 413 8.31 0.26 -14.63
CA GLY A 413 7.77 -1.05 -14.99
C GLY A 413 7.53 -2.00 -13.81
N VAL A 414 7.60 -1.51 -12.56
CA VAL A 414 7.30 -2.29 -11.36
C VAL A 414 5.86 -2.84 -11.42
N LYS A 415 5.70 -4.11 -11.06
CA LYS A 415 4.42 -4.84 -11.06
C LYS A 415 3.88 -5.12 -9.67
N GLY A 416 4.73 -5.06 -8.63
CA GLY A 416 4.30 -5.30 -7.26
C GLY A 416 5.04 -4.42 -6.27
N ILE A 417 4.34 -3.91 -5.27
CA ILE A 417 4.94 -3.06 -4.24
C ILE A 417 4.53 -3.55 -2.86
N PHE A 418 5.53 -3.74 -2.01
CA PHE A 418 5.41 -3.95 -0.58
C PHE A 418 5.82 -2.69 0.16
N GLU A 419 4.85 -1.96 0.71
CA GLU A 419 5.06 -0.73 1.47
C GLU A 419 5.15 -1.07 2.97
N GLN A 420 6.37 -1.29 3.46
CA GLN A 420 6.58 -1.70 4.85
C GLN A 420 6.36 -0.55 5.81
N GLY A 421 5.34 -0.70 6.66
CA GLY A 421 4.98 0.24 7.70
C GLY A 421 5.19 -0.31 9.11
N ALA A 422 4.62 0.38 10.10
CA ALA A 422 4.56 -0.13 11.46
C ALA A 422 3.51 -1.26 11.54
N TYR A 423 3.99 -2.50 11.58
CA TYR A 423 3.16 -3.69 11.42
C TYR A 423 2.93 -4.49 12.70
N THR A 424 3.48 -4.07 13.84
CA THR A 424 3.37 -4.81 15.11
C THR A 424 2.48 -4.13 16.15
N SER A 425 2.01 -2.90 15.90
CA SER A 425 1.23 -2.11 16.85
C SER A 425 0.38 -1.04 16.16
N TYR A 426 -0.72 -0.64 16.80
CA TYR A 426 -1.38 0.63 16.52
C TYR A 426 -0.54 1.83 16.99
N GLY A 427 -0.93 3.02 16.52
CA GLY A 427 -0.48 4.31 17.06
C GLY A 427 0.88 4.83 16.59
N ALA A 428 1.49 4.19 15.61
CA ALA A 428 2.63 4.77 14.91
C ALA A 428 2.27 6.13 14.28
N ASP A 429 3.29 6.95 14.00
CA ASP A 429 3.15 8.31 13.47
C ASP A 429 2.25 8.33 12.22
N MET A 430 1.06 8.92 12.34
CA MET A 430 0.08 9.07 11.26
C MET A 430 -0.27 7.76 10.52
N ALA A 431 -0.31 6.64 11.24
CA ALA A 431 -0.46 5.29 10.66
C ALA A 431 -1.68 5.15 9.74
N GLU A 432 -2.85 5.64 10.15
CA GLU A 432 -4.10 5.54 9.38
C GLU A 432 -4.04 6.38 8.10
N LEU A 433 -3.50 7.60 8.17
CA LEU A 433 -3.29 8.47 7.00
C LEU A 433 -2.37 7.79 5.99
N ARG A 434 -1.24 7.24 6.46
CA ARG A 434 -0.26 6.54 5.61
C ARG A 434 -0.88 5.33 4.96
N ALA A 435 -1.51 4.46 5.73
CA ALA A 435 -2.15 3.26 5.22
C ALA A 435 -3.18 3.59 4.15
N TRP A 436 -4.04 4.57 4.40
CA TRP A 436 -5.07 4.99 3.46
C TRP A 436 -4.48 5.59 2.18
N MET A 437 -3.53 6.54 2.29
CA MET A 437 -2.87 7.13 1.12
C MET A 437 -2.14 6.09 0.27
N LEU A 438 -1.42 5.16 0.91
CA LEU A 438 -0.73 4.07 0.22
C LEU A 438 -1.73 3.20 -0.53
N ALA A 439 -2.84 2.80 0.10
CA ALA A 439 -3.85 2.00 -0.58
C ALA A 439 -4.44 2.69 -1.82
N LYS A 440 -4.73 3.99 -1.72
CA LYS A 440 -5.23 4.80 -2.84
C LYS A 440 -4.22 4.91 -3.99
N LEU A 441 -2.97 5.22 -3.67
CA LEU A 441 -1.91 5.41 -4.67
C LEU A 441 -1.42 4.10 -5.28
N LEU A 442 -1.43 2.99 -4.53
CA LEU A 442 -1.14 1.66 -5.07
C LEU A 442 -2.27 1.19 -6.00
N TRP A 443 -3.53 1.55 -5.73
CA TRP A 443 -4.62 1.29 -6.66
C TRP A 443 -4.51 2.16 -7.91
N ASN A 444 -4.34 3.48 -7.75
CA ASN A 444 -4.23 4.46 -8.82
C ASN A 444 -3.07 5.46 -8.57
N PRO A 445 -1.88 5.20 -9.15
CA PRO A 445 -0.69 6.05 -8.98
C PRO A 445 -0.85 7.48 -9.49
N ASN A 446 -1.82 7.75 -10.36
CA ASN A 446 -2.04 9.05 -10.98
C ASN A 446 -2.86 10.01 -10.12
N GLN A 447 -3.34 9.56 -8.95
CA GLN A 447 -4.04 10.45 -8.03
C GLN A 447 -3.11 11.53 -7.45
N ASP A 448 -3.69 12.67 -7.14
CA ASP A 448 -2.99 13.79 -6.50
C ASP A 448 -2.84 13.50 -5.01
N ASP A 449 -1.61 13.19 -4.59
CA ASP A 449 -1.28 12.82 -3.22
C ASP A 449 -1.57 13.93 -2.20
N ARG A 450 -1.49 15.22 -2.59
CA ARG A 450 -1.84 16.33 -1.70
C ARG A 450 -3.35 16.42 -1.50
N LYS A 451 -4.13 16.21 -2.56
CA LYS A 451 -5.60 16.16 -2.45
C LYS A 451 -6.05 14.98 -1.60
N LEU A 452 -5.43 13.81 -1.77
CA LEU A 452 -5.70 12.64 -0.93
C LEU A 452 -5.40 12.93 0.54
N MET A 453 -4.23 13.51 0.84
CA MET A 453 -3.90 13.90 2.21
C MET A 453 -4.95 14.85 2.78
N ARG A 454 -5.30 15.90 2.04
CA ARG A 454 -6.31 16.87 2.46
C ARG A 454 -7.67 16.22 2.73
N GLU A 455 -8.13 15.38 1.79
CA GLU A 455 -9.38 14.64 1.91
C GLU A 455 -9.41 13.74 3.14
N PHE A 456 -8.32 13.02 3.41
CA PHE A 456 -8.19 12.23 4.63
C PHE A 456 -8.28 13.10 5.88
N LEU A 457 -7.55 14.22 5.90
CA LEU A 457 -7.55 15.10 7.07
C LEU A 457 -8.95 15.65 7.36
N GLU A 458 -9.67 16.10 6.34
CA GLU A 458 -11.05 16.57 6.46
C GLU A 458 -12.00 15.47 6.93
N GLY A 459 -11.92 14.27 6.35
CA GLY A 459 -12.80 13.16 6.68
C GLY A 459 -12.52 12.50 8.03
N TYR A 460 -11.24 12.42 8.42
CA TYR A 460 -10.79 11.72 9.62
C TYR A 460 -10.66 12.64 10.83
N TYR A 461 -10.18 13.87 10.66
CA TYR A 461 -10.02 14.84 11.75
C TYR A 461 -11.12 15.90 11.78
N GLY A 462 -11.98 16.00 10.77
CA GLY A 462 -13.13 16.91 10.76
C GLY A 462 -12.70 18.36 11.03
N PRO A 463 -13.27 19.05 12.03
CA PRO A 463 -12.89 20.44 12.35
C PRO A 463 -11.42 20.65 12.72
N ALA A 464 -10.68 19.60 13.10
CA ALA A 464 -9.28 19.69 13.43
C ALA A 464 -8.35 19.60 12.20
N ALA A 465 -8.87 19.34 11.00
CA ALA A 465 -8.10 19.07 9.78
C ALA A 465 -7.03 20.13 9.49
N ASP A 466 -7.40 21.41 9.45
CA ASP A 466 -6.48 22.51 9.14
C ASP A 466 -5.31 22.60 10.12
N SER A 467 -5.58 22.33 11.40
CA SER A 467 -4.55 22.36 12.46
C SER A 467 -3.62 21.15 12.36
N ILE A 468 -4.15 19.97 12.05
CA ILE A 468 -3.31 18.79 11.81
C ILE A 468 -2.45 18.98 10.55
N GLU A 469 -2.99 19.56 9.49
CA GLU A 469 -2.23 19.87 8.27
C GLU A 469 -1.10 20.86 8.54
N ALA A 470 -1.36 21.90 9.35
CA ALA A 470 -0.33 22.86 9.76
C ALA A 470 0.78 22.20 10.59
N TYR A 471 0.42 21.31 11.53
CA TYR A 471 1.41 20.49 12.27
C TYR A 471 2.28 19.66 11.32
N LEU A 472 1.66 18.93 10.38
CA LEU A 472 2.39 18.12 9.40
C LEU A 472 3.32 18.97 8.54
N THR A 473 2.88 20.17 8.15
CA THR A 473 3.67 21.12 7.36
C THR A 473 4.92 21.56 8.11
N VAL A 474 4.81 21.92 9.39
CA VAL A 474 5.96 22.31 10.24
C VAL A 474 7.02 21.21 10.29
N ILE A 475 6.60 19.96 10.52
CA ILE A 475 7.54 18.82 10.64
C ILE A 475 8.21 18.52 9.29
N HIS A 476 7.45 18.54 8.18
CA HIS A 476 8.01 18.28 6.85
C HIS A 476 8.93 19.42 6.37
N ASP A 477 8.56 20.67 6.60
CA ASP A 477 9.41 21.80 6.23
C ASP A 477 10.74 21.79 6.99
N SER A 478 10.73 21.28 8.23
CA SER A 478 11.96 21.16 9.02
C SER A 478 12.93 20.09 8.48
N VAL A 479 12.43 18.93 8.04
CA VAL A 479 13.30 17.92 7.40
C VAL A 479 13.85 18.42 6.07
N ASP A 480 13.04 19.15 5.31
CA ASP A 480 13.47 19.75 4.04
C ASP A 480 14.58 20.79 4.28
N LYS A 481 14.41 21.69 5.25
CA LYS A 481 15.37 22.75 5.60
C LYS A 481 16.68 22.21 6.20
N SER A 482 16.60 21.19 7.05
CA SER A 482 17.78 20.62 7.71
C SER A 482 18.64 19.75 6.79
N GLY A 483 18.09 19.29 5.66
CA GLY A 483 18.78 18.36 4.77
C GLY A 483 19.02 16.97 5.39
N TYR A 484 18.32 16.64 6.48
CA TYR A 484 18.52 15.42 7.25
C TYR A 484 18.29 14.16 6.40
N TYR A 485 19.17 13.18 6.55
CA TYR A 485 19.06 11.90 5.88
C TYR A 485 18.06 11.00 6.62
N LEU A 486 16.80 11.00 6.16
CA LEU A 486 15.74 10.24 6.80
C LEU A 486 15.69 8.79 6.28
N GLY A 487 16.27 7.84 7.00
CA GLY A 487 16.18 6.40 6.69
C GLY A 487 15.18 5.66 7.60
N CYS A 488 14.81 4.42 7.25
CA CYS A 488 13.82 3.63 7.98
C CYS A 488 14.34 3.00 9.29
N LEU A 489 15.65 3.06 9.54
CA LEU A 489 16.32 2.62 10.78
C LEU A 489 17.05 3.78 11.47
N THR A 490 16.69 5.02 11.18
CA THR A 490 17.36 6.20 11.75
C THR A 490 16.77 6.61 13.11
N GLY A 491 17.47 7.46 13.87
CA GLY A 491 16.91 8.05 15.11
C GLY A 491 17.54 7.60 16.43
N ASN A 492 18.65 6.85 16.42
CA ASN A 492 19.46 6.74 17.64
C ASN A 492 20.23 8.04 17.95
N ASP A 493 20.27 9.00 17.03
CA ASP A 493 20.81 10.34 17.27
C ASP A 493 19.94 11.08 18.28
N PRO A 494 20.51 11.58 19.40
CA PRO A 494 19.78 12.38 20.37
C PRO A 494 19.31 13.70 19.73
N ALA A 495 18.01 14.00 19.83
CA ALA A 495 17.39 15.22 19.28
C ALA A 495 17.79 15.49 17.81
N PRO A 496 17.27 14.71 16.85
CA PRO A 496 17.70 14.78 15.46
C PRO A 496 17.51 16.20 14.89
N SER A 497 18.41 16.62 14.00
CA SER A 497 18.50 18.03 13.57
C SER A 497 17.25 18.54 12.81
N PHE A 498 16.40 17.65 12.31
CA PHE A 498 15.12 18.02 11.71
C PHE A 498 13.99 18.22 12.74
N LEU A 499 14.21 17.86 14.00
CA LEU A 499 13.22 17.96 15.07
C LEU A 499 13.76 18.79 16.24
N PRO A 500 14.30 20.01 16.03
CA PRO A 500 14.75 20.85 17.12
C PRO A 500 13.57 21.30 18.00
N VAL A 501 13.85 21.79 19.22
CA VAL A 501 12.80 22.12 20.19
C VAL A 501 11.83 23.19 19.66
N GLU A 502 12.32 24.13 18.86
CA GLU A 502 11.55 25.18 18.19
C GLU A 502 10.43 24.59 17.33
N VAL A 503 10.74 23.51 16.60
CA VAL A 503 9.82 22.79 15.71
C VAL A 503 8.79 21.98 16.52
N LEU A 504 9.22 21.37 17.64
CA LEU A 504 8.29 20.70 18.55
C LEU A 504 7.32 21.70 19.19
N VAL A 505 7.80 22.86 19.63
CA VAL A 505 6.98 23.94 20.23
C VAL A 505 5.98 24.47 19.22
N GLU A 506 6.42 24.75 17.98
CA GLU A 506 5.54 25.24 16.91
C GLU A 506 4.49 24.20 16.53
N GLY A 507 4.90 22.94 16.31
CA GLY A 507 3.97 21.85 16.03
C GLY A 507 2.96 21.62 17.15
N TRP A 508 3.38 21.75 18.42
CA TRP A 508 2.50 21.60 19.57
C TRP A 508 1.39 22.65 19.62
N LYS A 509 1.66 23.89 19.20
CA LYS A 509 0.63 24.94 19.12
C LYS A 509 -0.52 24.52 18.19
N TYR A 510 -0.18 23.95 17.03
CA TYR A 510 -1.17 23.44 16.09
C TYR A 510 -1.92 22.21 16.65
N LEU A 511 -1.23 21.29 17.33
CA LEU A 511 -1.88 20.14 17.97
C LEU A 511 -2.84 20.55 19.11
N LYS A 512 -2.54 21.62 19.85
CA LYS A 512 -3.45 22.19 20.86
C LYS A 512 -4.62 22.92 20.22
N ALA A 513 -4.42 23.60 19.08
CA ALA A 513 -5.51 24.18 18.30
C ALA A 513 -6.45 23.10 17.73
N ALA A 514 -5.90 21.99 17.24
CA ALA A 514 -6.64 20.81 16.81
C ALA A 514 -7.48 20.22 17.95
N GLU A 515 -6.91 20.11 19.16
CA GLU A 515 -7.62 19.58 20.33
C GLU A 515 -8.81 20.46 20.70
N LYS A 516 -8.62 21.79 20.69
CA LYS A 516 -9.69 22.76 20.89
C LYS A 516 -10.78 22.68 19.82
N ALA A 517 -10.41 22.52 18.55
CA ALA A 517 -11.36 22.39 17.45
C ALA A 517 -12.20 21.09 17.55
N ALA A 518 -11.68 20.07 18.22
CA ALA A 518 -12.34 18.79 18.44
C ALA A 518 -13.21 18.75 19.72
N GLU A 519 -13.32 19.86 20.48
CA GLU A 519 -14.13 19.92 21.69
C GLU A 519 -15.59 19.49 21.44
N GLY A 520 -16.12 18.66 22.32
CA GLY A 520 -17.46 18.07 22.20
C GLY A 520 -17.57 16.90 21.21
N GLN A 521 -16.50 16.53 20.51
CA GLN A 521 -16.47 15.41 19.54
C GLN A 521 -15.44 14.35 19.96
N GLU A 522 -15.78 13.52 20.95
CA GLU A 522 -14.83 12.61 21.60
C GLU A 522 -14.05 11.69 20.64
N LEU A 523 -14.70 11.20 19.58
CA LEU A 523 -14.01 10.38 18.57
C LEU A 523 -12.90 11.17 17.85
N ILE A 524 -13.16 12.44 17.50
CA ILE A 524 -12.17 13.32 16.87
C ILE A 524 -11.11 13.74 17.89
N ALA A 525 -11.52 14.11 19.10
CA ALA A 525 -10.60 14.48 20.18
C ALA A 525 -9.61 13.35 20.47
N ASN A 526 -10.06 12.09 20.48
CA ASN A 526 -9.18 10.93 20.65
C ASN A 526 -8.17 10.79 19.50
N ARG A 527 -8.59 11.00 18.24
CA ARG A 527 -7.67 11.00 17.08
C ARG A 527 -6.61 12.09 17.20
N VAL A 528 -6.99 13.28 17.67
CA VAL A 528 -6.04 14.37 17.94
C VAL A 528 -5.07 14.01 19.06
N ARG A 529 -5.54 13.38 20.15
CA ARG A 529 -4.65 12.88 21.22
C ARG A 529 -3.65 11.85 20.69
N MET A 530 -4.04 10.99 19.75
CA MET A 530 -3.11 10.09 19.05
C MET A 530 -2.06 10.86 18.23
N ALA A 531 -2.48 11.90 17.50
CA ALA A 531 -1.55 12.77 16.76
C ALA A 531 -0.58 13.57 17.65
N GLN A 532 -0.86 13.68 18.95
CA GLN A 532 0.06 14.30 19.92
C GLN A 532 1.16 13.34 20.40
N LEU A 533 0.95 12.01 20.33
CA LEU A 533 1.91 11.04 20.83
C LEU A 533 3.32 11.17 20.23
N PRO A 534 3.51 11.48 18.92
CA PRO A 534 4.84 11.66 18.36
C PRO A 534 5.68 12.76 19.01
N VAL A 535 5.04 13.87 19.40
CA VAL A 535 5.72 14.96 20.12
C VAL A 535 6.06 14.51 21.54
N LEU A 536 5.12 13.90 22.27
CA LEU A 536 5.36 13.40 23.62
C LEU A 536 6.47 12.34 23.67
N TYR A 537 6.46 11.41 22.71
CA TYR A 537 7.49 10.38 22.55
C TYR A 537 8.86 11.02 22.34
N SER A 538 8.96 12.00 21.45
CA SER A 538 10.22 12.69 21.16
C SER A 538 10.74 13.42 22.39
N LEU A 539 9.87 14.16 23.11
CA LEU A 539 10.22 14.84 24.35
C LEU A 539 10.77 13.87 25.40
N LEU A 540 10.14 12.72 25.61
CA LEU A 540 10.62 11.74 26.57
C LEU A 540 11.98 11.15 26.15
N ARG A 541 12.13 10.77 24.88
CA ARG A 541 13.37 10.19 24.35
C ARG A 541 14.58 11.09 24.55
N ASP A 542 14.42 12.39 24.33
CA ASP A 542 15.54 13.35 24.29
C ASP A 542 15.35 14.52 25.27
N TRP A 543 14.68 14.27 26.40
CA TRP A 543 14.21 15.28 27.36
C TRP A 543 15.26 16.33 27.73
N LYS A 544 16.43 15.88 28.19
CA LYS A 544 17.52 16.76 28.63
C LYS A 544 18.04 17.63 27.50
N ALA A 545 18.14 17.08 26.28
CA ALA A 545 18.62 17.81 25.12
C ALA A 545 17.65 18.94 24.77
N TYR A 546 16.34 18.66 24.72
CA TYR A 546 15.34 19.68 24.44
C TYR A 546 15.22 20.73 25.55
N ARG A 547 15.25 20.32 26.83
CA ARG A 547 15.25 21.26 27.97
C ARG A 547 16.44 22.21 27.91
N LYS A 548 17.65 21.67 27.79
CA LYS A 548 18.87 22.48 27.68
C LYS A 548 18.79 23.45 26.50
N ARG A 549 18.43 22.95 25.31
CA ARG A 549 18.31 23.79 24.11
C ARG A 549 17.26 24.88 24.30
N SER A 550 16.13 24.58 24.94
CA SER A 550 15.06 25.56 25.16
C SER A 550 15.51 26.74 26.02
N GLU A 551 16.33 26.47 27.03
CA GLU A 551 16.91 27.47 27.92
C GLU A 551 17.97 28.31 27.19
N GLU A 552 18.82 27.68 26.38
CA GLU A 552 19.85 28.35 25.57
C GLU A 552 19.25 29.38 24.60
N ILE A 553 18.15 29.03 23.92
CA ILE A 553 17.50 29.92 22.94
C ILE A 553 16.35 30.75 23.51
N LYS A 554 16.02 30.55 24.79
CA LYS A 554 14.92 31.22 25.49
C LYS A 554 13.56 31.04 24.78
N VAL A 555 13.31 29.85 24.24
CA VAL A 555 11.97 29.51 23.72
C VAL A 555 11.06 29.14 24.90
N GLU A 556 9.79 29.54 24.81
CA GLU A 556 8.78 29.11 25.76
C GLU A 556 8.63 27.58 25.75
N TRP A 557 8.46 26.97 26.92
CA TRP A 557 8.22 25.54 27.08
C TRP A 557 6.72 25.30 27.34
N PRO A 558 5.91 24.98 26.31
CA PRO A 558 4.46 24.82 26.43
C PRO A 558 4.05 23.41 26.91
N PHE A 559 5.02 22.56 27.24
CA PHE A 559 4.79 21.19 27.67
C PHE A 559 4.79 21.11 29.20
N GLU A 560 4.35 19.98 29.74
CA GLU A 560 4.52 19.66 31.15
C GLU A 560 6.02 19.75 31.52
N THR A 561 6.33 20.21 32.74
CA THR A 561 7.71 20.38 33.22
C THR A 561 8.28 19.16 33.92
N ASP A 562 7.43 18.20 34.26
CA ASP A 562 7.80 16.92 34.86
C ASP A 562 7.74 15.81 33.79
N PRO A 563 8.85 15.11 33.48
CA PRO A 563 8.85 14.02 32.52
C PRO A 563 7.91 12.87 32.93
N GLN A 564 7.61 12.67 34.22
CA GLN A 564 6.63 11.68 34.65
C GLN A 564 5.22 12.02 34.17
N ALA A 565 4.81 13.29 34.24
CA ALA A 565 3.51 13.73 33.75
C ALA A 565 3.36 13.52 32.23
N VAL A 566 4.43 13.76 31.46
CA VAL A 566 4.46 13.49 30.02
C VAL A 566 4.31 11.99 29.73
N TYR A 567 5.03 11.15 30.49
CA TYR A 567 4.93 9.70 30.39
C TYR A 567 3.53 9.18 30.73
N ASP A 568 2.93 9.65 31.81
CA ASP A 568 1.60 9.21 32.24
C ASP A 568 0.52 9.56 31.21
N ARG A 569 0.62 10.77 30.61
CA ARG A 569 -0.24 11.19 29.50
C ARG A 569 -0.03 10.30 28.28
N PHE A 570 1.22 10.07 27.89
CA PHE A 570 1.57 9.19 26.77
C PHE A 570 0.97 7.79 26.97
N MET A 571 1.21 7.16 28.13
CA MET A 571 0.72 5.81 28.43
C MET A 571 -0.80 5.73 28.51
N THR A 572 -1.48 6.77 29.02
CA THR A 572 -2.95 6.82 29.08
C THR A 572 -3.54 6.77 27.67
N VAL A 573 -3.06 7.62 26.76
CA VAL A 573 -3.54 7.67 25.37
C VAL A 573 -3.15 6.39 24.62
N SER A 574 -1.91 5.91 24.79
CA SER A 574 -1.44 4.65 24.18
C SER A 574 -2.30 3.45 24.58
N LYS A 575 -2.61 3.29 25.87
CA LYS A 575 -3.46 2.19 26.36
C LYS A 575 -4.89 2.29 25.82
N ALA A 576 -5.48 3.49 25.84
CA ALA A 576 -6.83 3.72 25.31
C ALA A 576 -6.96 3.36 23.81
N ASN A 577 -5.84 3.42 23.07
CA ASN A 577 -5.79 3.17 21.63
C ASN A 577 -5.06 1.88 21.23
N GLN A 578 -4.84 0.97 22.19
CA GLN A 578 -4.25 -0.35 21.94
C GLN A 578 -2.85 -0.29 21.29
N VAL A 579 -2.07 0.74 21.64
CA VAL A 579 -0.64 0.78 21.30
C VAL A 579 0.06 -0.25 22.17
N THR A 580 0.78 -1.17 21.55
CA THR A 580 1.48 -2.28 22.21
C THR A 580 2.98 -2.23 22.02
N SER A 581 3.49 -1.45 21.05
CA SER A 581 4.91 -1.30 20.78
C SER A 581 5.27 0.08 20.29
N THR A 582 6.48 0.54 20.62
CA THR A 582 7.05 1.82 20.15
C THR A 582 8.12 1.65 19.06
N SER A 583 8.46 0.41 18.73
CA SER A 583 9.48 0.01 17.76
C SER A 583 9.23 -1.41 17.24
N GLU A 584 9.94 -1.80 16.19
CA GLU A 584 9.99 -3.19 15.73
C GLU A 584 10.76 -4.05 16.74
N TRP A 585 11.93 -3.56 17.19
CA TRP A 585 12.81 -4.24 18.13
C TRP A 585 13.51 -3.26 19.10
N PRO A 586 13.63 -3.59 20.40
CA PRO A 586 12.79 -4.54 21.12
C PRO A 586 11.32 -4.14 21.03
N GLY A 587 10.40 -5.11 21.09
CA GLY A 587 8.97 -4.81 21.16
C GLY A 587 8.57 -4.16 22.50
N GLY A 588 7.37 -3.60 22.56
CA GLY A 588 6.83 -3.01 23.79
C GLY A 588 7.20 -1.54 24.01
N PHE A 589 7.21 -1.15 25.29
CA PHE A 589 7.50 0.21 25.76
C PHE A 589 8.94 0.39 26.26
N VAL A 590 9.82 -0.59 26.00
CA VAL A 590 11.21 -0.62 26.52
C VAL A 590 11.95 0.70 26.31
N TRP A 591 11.88 1.28 25.11
CA TRP A 591 12.58 2.53 24.80
C TRP A 591 12.04 3.75 25.55
N ILE A 592 10.74 3.77 25.85
CA ILE A 592 10.11 4.90 26.53
C ILE A 592 10.28 4.80 28.05
N ASP A 593 10.26 3.57 28.59
CA ASP A 593 10.55 3.31 30.01
C ASP A 593 12.01 3.67 30.33
N GLN A 594 12.95 3.27 29.48
CA GLN A 594 14.36 3.66 29.60
C GLN A 594 14.56 5.18 29.48
N ALA A 595 13.80 5.84 28.59
CA ALA A 595 13.90 7.28 28.39
C ALA A 595 13.40 8.07 29.61
N LEU A 596 12.31 7.63 30.25
CA LEU A 596 11.82 8.23 31.49
C LEU A 596 12.88 8.15 32.60
N GLU A 597 13.50 6.99 32.79
CA GLU A 597 14.56 6.81 33.79
C GLU A 597 15.79 7.67 33.50
N ALA A 598 16.13 7.87 32.22
CA ALA A 598 17.20 8.78 31.82
C ALA A 598 16.84 10.26 32.05
N ALA A 599 15.56 10.64 31.89
CA ALA A 599 15.07 11.99 32.07
C ALA A 599 14.97 12.43 33.55
N LYS A 600 14.76 11.48 34.47
CA LYS A 600 14.69 11.73 35.93
C LYS A 600 16.06 11.90 36.59
N LYS A 601 17.08 11.23 36.05
CA LYS A 601 18.49 11.46 36.43
C LYS A 601 18.96 12.80 35.92
#